data_AF-A0A7S3CTN3-F1
#
_entry.id   AF-A0A7S3CTN3-F1
#
_cell.length_a   1.000
_cell.length_b   1.000
_cell.length_c   1.000
_cell.angle_alpha   90.00
_cell.angle_beta   90.00
_cell.angle_gamma   90.00
#
_symmetry.space_group_name_H-M   'P 1'
#
loop_
_entity.id
_entity.type
_entity.pdbx_description
1 polymer ?
#
loop_
_entity_poly.entity_id
_entity_poly.type
_entity_poly.pdbx_seq_one_letter_code
_entity_poly.pdbx_strand_id
1 'polypeptide(L)'
;SLKKNRADRVNLVGDIIISSGVIAYLGVFTLEYRAEAVKNWISLMKSFEIKSSEVFSLKEVLGNGVQIQNWFIANLPQEDFAVDNAIIMSNSDRWPLMIDPQMQGNGWIKSMEAELRSIKPTMDGNAQKRILKNAIQMGQPVILEDANETFDPMIEPLLGKNIEKKGNMWTIKLGDDVIEYSQNFKFYVTTKLSKPHFAPEICVKVTMLN
;
A
#
# COMPACT_ATOMS: atom_id res chain seq x y z
N SER A 1 24.91 12.79 -19.71
CA SER A 1 24.94 12.95 -18.23
C SER A 1 24.32 14.27 -17.78
N LEU A 2 24.86 15.46 -18.11
CA LEU A 2 24.28 16.75 -17.67
C LEU A 2 22.99 17.20 -18.37
N LYS A 3 22.81 16.89 -19.67
CA LYS A 3 21.58 17.21 -20.42
C LYS A 3 20.38 16.33 -20.02
N LYS A 4 20.64 15.06 -19.67
CA LYS A 4 19.62 14.13 -19.13
C LYS A 4 19.14 14.64 -17.77
N ASN A 5 20.05 14.89 -16.83
CA ASN A 5 19.74 15.50 -15.53
C ASN A 5 19.01 16.86 -15.61
N ARG A 6 19.24 17.67 -16.65
CA ARG A 6 18.50 18.93 -16.87
C ARG A 6 17.10 18.70 -17.46
N ALA A 7 16.95 17.78 -18.40
CA ALA A 7 15.66 17.39 -18.95
C ALA A 7 14.78 16.69 -17.88
N ASP A 8 15.40 15.80 -17.09
CA ASP A 8 14.78 15.11 -15.97
C ASP A 8 14.26 16.13 -14.93
N ARG A 9 15.03 17.18 -14.62
CA ARG A 9 14.58 18.26 -13.71
C ARG A 9 13.43 19.10 -14.25
N VAL A 10 13.32 19.23 -15.57
CA VAL A 10 12.27 20.02 -16.21
C VAL A 10 10.96 19.22 -16.29
N ASN A 11 11.05 17.91 -16.45
CA ASN A 11 9.89 17.01 -16.49
C ASN A 11 9.45 16.53 -15.09
N LEU A 12 10.33 16.69 -14.09
CA LEU A 12 10.16 16.19 -12.73
C LEU A 12 8.81 16.58 -12.12
N VAL A 13 8.37 17.83 -12.31
CA VAL A 13 7.11 18.30 -11.73
C VAL A 13 5.92 17.51 -12.30
N GLY A 14 5.89 17.32 -13.62
CA GLY A 14 4.83 16.55 -14.26
C GLY A 14 4.87 15.07 -13.89
N ASP A 15 6.07 14.50 -13.83
CA ASP A 15 6.26 13.08 -13.49
C ASP A 15 5.90 12.78 -12.02
N ILE A 16 6.18 13.72 -11.11
CA ILE A 16 5.74 13.62 -9.70
C ILE A 16 4.22 13.70 -9.63
N ILE A 17 3.56 14.63 -10.32
CA ILE A 17 2.09 14.76 -10.31
C ILE A 17 1.43 13.47 -10.80
N ILE A 18 1.92 12.91 -11.91
CA ILE A 18 1.40 11.64 -12.44
C ILE A 18 1.64 10.52 -11.44
N SER A 19 2.85 10.41 -10.86
CA SER A 19 3.19 9.39 -9.87
C SER A 19 2.29 9.46 -8.64
N SER A 20 2.03 10.66 -8.11
CA SER A 20 1.10 10.87 -7.00
C SER A 20 -0.32 10.43 -7.36
N GLY A 21 -0.78 10.72 -8.58
CA GLY A 21 -2.07 10.25 -9.07
C GLY A 21 -2.15 8.71 -9.18
N VAL A 22 -1.08 8.07 -9.66
CA VAL A 22 -0.99 6.61 -9.76
C VAL A 22 -1.07 5.96 -8.38
N ILE A 23 -0.29 6.46 -7.41
CA ILE A 23 -0.28 5.94 -6.03
C ILE A 23 -1.64 6.14 -5.35
N ALA A 24 -2.25 7.32 -5.53
CA ALA A 24 -3.49 7.67 -4.84
C ALA A 24 -4.72 6.92 -5.37
N TYR A 25 -4.79 6.71 -6.69
CA TYR A 25 -6.03 6.30 -7.37
C TYR A 25 -5.93 5.00 -8.17
N LEU A 26 -4.76 4.67 -8.71
CA LEU A 26 -4.67 3.64 -9.75
C LEU A 26 -4.33 2.24 -9.24
N GLY A 27 -3.97 2.08 -7.96
CA GLY A 27 -3.57 0.80 -7.35
C GLY A 27 -4.55 -0.36 -7.56
N VAL A 28 -5.87 -0.10 -7.59
CA VAL A 28 -6.89 -1.15 -7.74
C VAL A 28 -7.15 -1.56 -9.20
N PHE A 29 -6.65 -0.80 -10.17
CA PHE A 29 -6.98 -1.00 -11.57
C PHE A 29 -5.96 -1.89 -12.30
N THR A 30 -6.40 -2.48 -13.42
CA THR A 30 -5.55 -3.31 -14.29
C THR A 30 -4.50 -2.48 -15.01
N LEU A 31 -3.42 -3.12 -15.46
CA LEU A 31 -2.31 -2.46 -16.15
C LEU A 31 -2.78 -1.64 -17.37
N GLU A 32 -3.73 -2.16 -18.15
CA GLU A 32 -4.26 -1.50 -19.34
C GLU A 32 -4.99 -0.21 -18.98
N TYR A 33 -5.81 -0.24 -17.93
CA TYR A 33 -6.52 0.94 -17.46
C TYR A 33 -5.57 1.98 -16.88
N ARG A 34 -4.55 1.54 -16.12
CA ARG A 34 -3.50 2.45 -15.62
C ARG A 34 -2.79 3.15 -16.77
N ALA A 35 -2.40 2.42 -17.81
CA ALA A 35 -1.74 2.97 -18.98
C ALA A 35 -2.62 3.98 -19.73
N GLU A 36 -3.91 3.69 -19.90
CA GLU A 36 -4.87 4.61 -20.51
C GLU A 36 -5.03 5.89 -19.68
N ALA A 37 -5.22 5.77 -18.37
CA ALA A 37 -5.35 6.91 -17.46
C ALA A 37 -4.10 7.80 -17.48
N VAL A 38 -2.91 7.20 -17.39
CA VAL A 38 -1.64 7.92 -17.46
C VAL A 38 -1.47 8.62 -18.81
N LYS A 39 -1.83 7.99 -19.93
CA LYS A 39 -1.79 8.62 -21.25
C LYS A 39 -2.71 9.84 -21.35
N ASN A 40 -3.92 9.74 -20.78
CA ASN A 40 -4.85 10.85 -20.72
C ASN A 40 -4.33 11.98 -19.84
N TRP A 41 -3.72 11.65 -18.69
CA TRP A 41 -3.10 12.64 -17.80
C TRP A 41 -1.92 13.34 -18.45
N ILE A 42 -1.03 12.63 -19.15
CA ILE A 42 0.07 13.25 -19.92
C ILE A 42 -0.50 14.21 -20.97
N SER A 43 -1.57 13.83 -21.67
CA SER A 43 -2.22 14.70 -22.67
C SER A 43 -2.80 15.96 -22.04
N LEU A 44 -3.41 15.83 -20.86
CA LEU A 44 -3.94 16.95 -20.09
C LEU A 44 -2.82 17.88 -19.59
N MET A 45 -1.72 17.33 -19.08
CA MET A 45 -0.56 18.09 -18.62
C MET A 45 0.04 18.94 -19.75
N LYS A 46 0.11 18.38 -20.96
CA LYS A 46 0.52 19.14 -22.16
C LYS A 46 -0.39 20.32 -22.46
N SER A 47 -1.71 20.17 -22.28
CA SER A 47 -2.67 21.27 -22.48
C SER A 47 -2.51 22.42 -21.47
N PHE A 48 -1.96 22.13 -20.29
CA PHE A 48 -1.61 23.11 -19.26
C PHE A 48 -0.15 23.59 -19.35
N GLU A 49 0.56 23.26 -20.43
CA GLU A 49 1.97 23.59 -20.64
C GLU A 49 2.92 23.04 -19.54
N ILE A 50 2.48 22.01 -18.80
CA ILE A 50 3.31 21.34 -17.81
C ILE A 50 4.13 20.26 -18.51
N LYS A 51 5.45 20.34 -18.39
CA LYS A 51 6.37 19.37 -18.96
C LYS A 51 6.38 18.10 -18.12
N SER A 52 6.26 16.97 -18.79
CA SER A 52 6.38 15.61 -18.25
C SER A 52 7.13 14.73 -19.25
N SER A 53 7.54 13.55 -18.82
CA SER A 53 8.10 12.54 -19.71
C SER A 53 7.05 12.08 -20.74
N GLU A 54 7.49 11.82 -21.97
CA GLU A 54 6.59 11.35 -23.05
C GLU A 54 6.10 9.92 -22.79
N VAL A 55 6.97 9.10 -22.20
CA VAL A 55 6.67 7.76 -21.72
C VAL A 55 6.90 7.78 -20.21
N PHE A 56 5.83 7.60 -19.44
CA PHE A 56 5.89 7.56 -17.99
C PHE A 56 6.19 6.15 -17.49
N SER A 57 7.09 6.04 -16.52
CA SER A 57 7.39 4.80 -15.82
C SER A 57 7.48 5.07 -14.33
N LEU A 58 6.56 4.48 -13.55
CA LEU A 58 6.53 4.65 -12.10
C LEU A 58 7.83 4.15 -11.45
N LYS A 59 8.36 3.03 -11.98
CA LYS A 59 9.65 2.44 -11.60
C LYS A 59 10.83 3.37 -11.84
N GLU A 60 10.84 4.15 -12.91
CA GLU A 60 11.94 5.10 -13.16
C GLU A 60 11.88 6.34 -12.27
N VAL A 61 10.66 6.79 -11.93
CA VAL A 61 10.46 8.01 -11.14
C VAL A 61 10.61 7.76 -9.64
N LEU A 62 10.01 6.67 -9.13
CA LEU A 62 9.95 6.36 -7.69
C LEU A 62 10.65 5.05 -7.31
N GLY A 63 11.07 4.23 -8.27
CA GLY A 63 11.68 2.95 -7.98
C GLY A 63 13.10 3.10 -7.43
N ASN A 64 13.34 2.50 -6.27
CA ASN A 64 14.69 2.34 -5.73
C ASN A 64 15.25 0.98 -6.17
N GLY A 65 16.35 0.98 -6.93
CA GLY A 65 16.95 -0.25 -7.45
C GLY A 65 17.31 -1.27 -6.37
N VAL A 66 17.83 -0.84 -5.22
CA VAL A 66 18.18 -1.74 -4.10
C VAL A 66 16.91 -2.34 -3.49
N GLN A 67 15.87 -1.53 -3.30
CA GLN A 67 14.60 -1.98 -2.74
C GLN A 67 13.91 -2.99 -3.67
N ILE A 68 13.91 -2.74 -4.98
CA ILE A 68 13.35 -3.64 -6.00
C ILE A 68 14.09 -4.97 -5.99
N GLN A 69 15.42 -4.97 -5.90
CA GLN A 69 16.19 -6.21 -5.79
C GLN A 69 15.83 -6.99 -4.52
N ASN A 70 15.67 -6.31 -3.38
CA ASN A 70 15.23 -6.95 -2.15
C ASN A 70 13.83 -7.57 -2.29
N TRP A 71 12.92 -6.93 -3.02
CA TRP A 71 11.60 -7.51 -3.31
C TRP A 71 11.69 -8.77 -4.15
N PHE A 72 12.56 -8.81 -5.16
CA PHE A 72 12.78 -10.02 -5.96
C PHE A 72 13.38 -11.16 -5.13
N ILE A 73 14.31 -10.86 -4.22
CA ILE A 73 14.83 -11.84 -3.27
C ILE A 73 13.72 -12.38 -2.36
N ALA A 74 12.75 -11.53 -2.00
CA ALA A 74 11.55 -11.91 -1.25
C ALA A 74 10.46 -12.57 -2.12
N ASN A 75 10.78 -13.01 -3.35
CA ASN A 75 9.88 -13.69 -4.29
C ASN A 75 8.78 -12.81 -4.91
N LEU A 76 8.98 -11.49 -5.01
CA LEU A 76 8.13 -10.66 -5.86
C LEU A 76 8.32 -11.05 -7.34
N PRO A 77 7.23 -11.25 -8.13
CA PRO A 77 7.33 -11.43 -9.56
C PRO A 77 8.05 -10.25 -10.23
N GLN A 78 8.89 -10.54 -11.23
CA GLN A 78 9.66 -9.51 -11.96
C GLN A 78 8.86 -8.81 -13.07
N GLU A 79 7.54 -8.92 -13.02
CA GLU A 79 6.62 -8.27 -13.95
C GLU A 79 6.40 -6.80 -13.54
N ASP A 80 6.31 -5.90 -14.52
CA ASP A 80 6.17 -4.46 -14.24
C ASP A 80 4.92 -4.15 -13.39
N PHE A 81 3.83 -4.89 -13.58
CA PHE A 81 2.62 -4.74 -12.77
C PHE A 81 2.85 -5.03 -11.28
N ALA A 82 3.57 -6.12 -10.97
CA ALA A 82 3.90 -6.49 -9.59
C ALA A 82 4.88 -5.48 -8.96
N VAL A 83 5.86 -5.01 -9.74
CA VAL A 83 6.79 -3.96 -9.30
C VAL A 83 6.07 -2.64 -9.02
N ASP A 84 5.14 -2.23 -9.90
CA ASP A 84 4.34 -1.03 -9.69
C ASP A 84 3.50 -1.12 -8.42
N ASN A 85 2.85 -2.25 -8.16
CA ASN A 85 2.11 -2.47 -6.93
C ASN A 85 2.99 -2.39 -5.69
N ALA A 86 4.20 -2.95 -5.74
CA ALA A 86 5.16 -2.87 -4.65
C ALA A 86 5.62 -1.41 -4.41
N ILE A 87 5.82 -0.63 -5.48
CA ILE A 87 6.14 0.80 -5.39
C ILE A 87 4.97 1.58 -4.78
N ILE A 88 3.74 1.35 -5.25
CA ILE A 88 2.53 1.99 -4.70
C ILE A 88 2.41 1.68 -3.21
N MET A 89 2.56 0.41 -2.83
CA MET A 89 2.53 -0.01 -1.44
C MET A 89 3.59 0.70 -0.59
N SER A 90 4.84 0.76 -1.07
CA SER A 90 5.95 1.35 -0.33
C SER A 90 5.87 2.88 -0.19
N ASN A 91 5.15 3.55 -1.09
CA ASN A 91 5.00 5.01 -1.10
C ASN A 91 3.60 5.46 -0.64
N SER A 92 2.75 4.53 -0.19
CA SER A 92 1.42 4.84 0.34
C SER A 92 1.45 5.03 1.85
N ASP A 93 0.81 6.10 2.32
CA ASP A 93 0.59 6.31 3.75
C ASP A 93 -0.54 5.42 4.30
N ARG A 94 -1.47 4.95 3.46
CA ARG A 94 -2.56 4.07 3.88
C ARG A 94 -2.14 2.61 3.84
N TRP A 95 -2.77 1.77 4.67
CA TRP A 95 -2.46 0.34 4.67
C TRP A 95 -2.85 -0.33 3.35
N PRO A 96 -2.03 -1.24 2.81
CA PRO A 96 -2.36 -1.96 1.60
C PRO A 96 -3.44 -3.01 1.85
N LEU A 97 -4.46 -3.02 0.99
CA LEU A 97 -5.42 -4.10 0.84
C LEU A 97 -5.20 -4.73 -0.53
N MET A 98 -4.60 -5.92 -0.55
CA MET A 98 -4.28 -6.65 -1.77
C MET A 98 -5.39 -7.64 -2.13
N ILE A 99 -5.90 -7.52 -3.35
CA ILE A 99 -6.82 -8.46 -3.98
C ILE A 99 -5.96 -9.56 -4.60
N ASP A 100 -5.75 -10.65 -3.86
CA ASP A 100 -4.75 -11.67 -4.19
C ASP A 100 -5.38 -13.08 -4.17
N PRO A 101 -6.17 -13.43 -5.21
CA PRO A 101 -6.79 -14.75 -5.31
C PRO A 101 -5.78 -15.90 -5.41
N GLN A 102 -4.55 -15.61 -5.86
CA GLN A 102 -3.48 -16.60 -6.04
C GLN A 102 -2.50 -16.68 -4.85
N MET A 103 -2.69 -15.86 -3.81
CA MET A 103 -1.81 -15.77 -2.63
C MET A 103 -0.34 -15.41 -2.93
N GLN A 104 -0.05 -14.79 -4.08
CA GLN A 104 1.32 -14.40 -4.43
C GLN A 104 1.80 -13.21 -3.60
N GLY A 105 0.97 -12.17 -3.47
CA GLY A 105 1.25 -11.01 -2.63
C GLY A 105 1.34 -11.39 -1.16
N ASN A 106 0.46 -12.28 -0.69
CA ASN A 106 0.52 -12.84 0.67
C ASN A 106 1.86 -13.54 0.95
N GLY A 107 2.31 -14.40 0.04
CA GLY A 107 3.59 -15.08 0.14
C GLY A 107 4.78 -14.11 0.14
N TRP A 108 4.73 -13.11 -0.73
CA TRP A 108 5.75 -12.07 -0.80
C TRP A 108 5.88 -11.28 0.50
N ILE A 109 4.77 -10.78 1.07
CA ILE A 109 4.80 -10.04 2.34
C ILE A 109 5.36 -10.89 3.49
N LYS A 110 4.99 -12.17 3.55
CA LYS A 110 5.54 -13.13 4.52
C LYS A 110 7.03 -13.35 4.37
N SER A 111 7.54 -13.34 3.14
CA SER A 111 8.97 -13.47 2.87
C SER A 111 9.74 -12.17 3.11
N MET A 112 9.08 -11.01 2.95
CA MET A 112 9.68 -9.69 3.05
C MET A 112 9.78 -9.19 4.50
N GLU A 113 8.74 -9.39 5.31
CA GLU A 113 8.66 -8.89 6.68
C GLU A 113 9.14 -9.94 7.69
N ALA A 114 10.23 -9.64 8.39
CA ALA A 114 10.71 -10.47 9.49
C ALA A 114 9.75 -10.38 10.69
N GLU A 115 9.60 -11.48 11.43
CA GLU A 115 8.73 -11.58 12.62
C GLU A 115 7.24 -11.23 12.37
N LEU A 116 6.78 -11.30 11.12
CA LEU A 116 5.39 -11.05 10.74
C LEU A 116 4.42 -11.95 11.52
N ARG A 117 3.38 -11.32 12.07
CA ARG A 117 2.27 -12.03 12.71
C ARG A 117 1.10 -12.15 11.75
N SER A 118 0.54 -13.35 11.62
CA SER A 118 -0.65 -13.59 10.82
C SER A 118 -1.90 -13.65 11.68
N ILE A 119 -2.97 -13.02 11.20
CA ILE A 119 -4.32 -13.12 11.75
C ILE A 119 -5.32 -13.42 10.63
N LYS A 120 -6.42 -14.11 10.96
CA LYS A 120 -7.51 -14.42 10.04
C LYS A 120 -8.86 -14.02 10.65
N PRO A 121 -9.88 -13.64 9.84
CA PRO A 121 -11.22 -13.39 10.34
C PRO A 121 -11.87 -14.59 11.04
N THR A 122 -11.45 -15.81 10.69
CA THR A 122 -11.97 -17.05 11.30
C THR A 122 -11.35 -17.39 12.65
N MET A 123 -10.33 -16.65 13.07
CA MET A 123 -9.68 -16.85 14.37
C MET A 123 -10.57 -16.32 15.49
N ASP A 124 -10.43 -16.90 16.69
CA ASP A 124 -11.09 -16.37 17.90
C ASP A 124 -10.77 -14.88 18.11
N GLY A 125 -11.79 -14.07 18.38
CA GLY A 125 -11.67 -12.62 18.49
C GLY A 125 -10.74 -12.20 19.64
N ASN A 126 -10.73 -12.92 20.76
CA ASN A 126 -9.82 -12.60 21.87
C ASN A 126 -8.36 -12.93 21.52
N ALA A 127 -8.13 -14.05 20.82
CA ALA A 127 -6.81 -14.40 20.31
C ALA A 127 -6.32 -13.36 19.29
N GLN A 128 -7.18 -12.93 18.37
CA GLN A 128 -6.88 -11.87 17.39
C GLN A 128 -6.50 -10.56 18.08
N LYS A 129 -7.33 -10.11 19.02
CA LYS A 129 -7.11 -8.90 19.81
C LYS A 129 -5.77 -8.94 20.54
N ARG A 130 -5.44 -10.07 21.15
CA ARG A 130 -4.16 -10.27 21.87
C ARG A 130 -2.95 -10.16 20.95
N ILE A 131 -3.01 -10.79 19.76
CA ILE A 131 -1.93 -10.72 18.77
C ILE A 131 -1.73 -9.27 18.32
N LEU A 132 -2.82 -8.59 17.94
CA LEU A 132 -2.78 -7.20 17.49
C LEU A 132 -2.24 -6.27 18.57
N LYS A 133 -2.73 -6.38 19.81
CA LYS A 133 -2.26 -5.57 20.94
C LYS A 133 -0.75 -5.68 21.13
N ASN A 134 -0.23 -6.90 21.20
CA ASN A 134 1.20 -7.14 21.38
C ASN A 134 2.02 -6.62 20.18
N ALA A 135 1.58 -6.90 18.96
CA ALA A 135 2.30 -6.50 17.76
C ALA A 135 2.34 -4.98 17.59
N ILE A 136 1.24 -4.27 17.86
CA ILE A 136 1.15 -2.80 17.79
C ILE A 136 2.12 -2.16 18.80
N GLN A 137 2.17 -2.66 20.03
CA GLN A 137 3.07 -2.13 21.06
C GLN A 137 4.55 -2.41 20.73
N MET A 138 4.85 -3.61 20.20
CA MET A 138 6.21 -3.99 19.83
C MET A 138 6.67 -3.45 18.47
N GLY A 139 5.76 -2.87 17.68
CA GLY A 139 6.05 -2.45 16.30
C GLY A 139 6.28 -3.63 15.34
N GLN A 140 5.76 -4.81 15.64
CA GLN A 140 5.86 -5.98 14.76
C GLN A 140 4.82 -5.89 13.63
N PRO A 141 5.19 -6.25 12.39
CA PRO A 141 4.25 -6.21 11.29
C PRO A 141 3.17 -7.29 11.46
N VAL A 142 1.94 -6.98 11.04
CA VAL A 142 0.80 -7.92 11.05
C VAL A 142 0.17 -8.01 9.66
N ILE A 143 -0.16 -9.22 9.23
CA ILE A 143 -0.97 -9.47 8.05
C ILE A 143 -2.34 -10.05 8.45
N LEU A 144 -3.41 -9.40 8.01
CA LEU A 144 -4.76 -9.96 7.99
C LEU A 144 -4.95 -10.74 6.69
N GLU A 145 -5.00 -12.06 6.80
CA GLU A 145 -5.20 -12.96 5.68
C GLU A 145 -6.68 -13.30 5.49
N ASP A 146 -7.06 -13.57 4.25
CA ASP A 146 -8.41 -14.02 3.89
C ASP A 146 -9.51 -13.02 4.34
N ALA A 147 -9.23 -11.72 4.20
CA ALA A 147 -10.19 -10.68 4.56
C ALA A 147 -11.47 -10.78 3.74
N ASN A 148 -12.62 -10.68 4.41
CA ASN A 148 -13.93 -10.56 3.79
C ASN A 148 -14.23 -9.09 3.45
N GLU A 149 -15.36 -8.83 2.78
CA GLU A 149 -15.82 -7.47 2.44
C GLU A 149 -16.15 -6.63 3.70
N THR A 150 -16.47 -7.30 4.81
CA THR A 150 -16.74 -6.69 6.12
C THR A 150 -15.61 -6.98 7.10
N PHE A 151 -15.20 -5.96 7.85
CA PHE A 151 -14.18 -6.05 8.89
C PHE A 151 -14.79 -6.08 10.28
N ASP A 152 -14.07 -6.65 11.24
CA ASP A 152 -14.43 -6.55 12.66
C ASP A 152 -14.30 -5.08 13.12
N PRO A 153 -15.31 -4.50 13.80
CA PRO A 153 -15.27 -3.14 14.33
C PRO A 153 -14.01 -2.84 15.18
N MET A 154 -13.43 -3.85 15.82
CA MET A 154 -12.18 -3.74 16.57
C MET A 154 -11.01 -3.29 15.68
N ILE A 155 -10.97 -3.70 14.41
CA ILE A 155 -9.86 -3.44 13.48
C ILE A 155 -10.05 -2.13 12.71
N GLU A 156 -11.26 -1.58 12.65
CA GLU A 156 -11.54 -0.35 11.91
C GLU A 156 -10.66 0.85 12.31
N PRO A 157 -10.37 1.13 13.60
CA PRO A 157 -9.45 2.19 13.98
C PRO A 157 -8.04 1.97 13.42
N LEU A 158 -7.63 0.70 13.26
CA LEU A 158 -6.35 0.34 12.67
C LEU A 158 -6.34 0.63 11.18
N LEU A 159 -7.40 0.24 10.45
CA LEU A 159 -7.55 0.51 9.01
C LEU A 159 -7.48 2.00 8.69
N GLY A 160 -8.13 2.83 9.52
CA GLY A 160 -8.13 4.29 9.39
C GLY A 160 -6.89 4.99 9.95
N LYS A 161 -5.96 4.27 10.60
CA LYS A 161 -4.86 4.86 11.38
C LYS A 161 -5.34 5.94 12.36
N ASN A 162 -6.39 5.65 13.12
CA ASN A 162 -6.97 6.55 14.12
C ASN A 162 -6.06 6.65 15.36
N ILE A 163 -4.86 7.19 15.17
CA ILE A 163 -3.80 7.28 16.17
C ILE A 163 -3.90 8.65 16.84
N GLU A 164 -3.96 8.65 18.17
CA GLU A 164 -4.05 9.84 18.99
C GLU A 164 -2.75 10.05 19.79
N LYS A 165 -2.25 11.28 19.83
CA LYS A 165 -1.13 11.64 20.71
C LYS A 165 -1.67 12.06 22.08
N LYS A 166 -1.33 11.30 23.13
CA LYS A 166 -1.67 11.61 24.52
C LYS A 166 -0.38 11.93 25.28
N GLY A 167 -0.15 13.22 25.54
CA GLY A 167 1.13 13.69 26.06
C GLY A 167 2.27 13.42 25.07
N ASN A 168 3.26 12.64 25.50
CA ASN A 168 4.40 12.24 24.66
C ASN A 168 4.24 10.87 23.99
N MET A 169 3.12 10.16 24.21
CA MET A 169 2.90 8.81 23.73
C MET A 169 1.86 8.79 22.61
N TRP A 170 2.11 7.98 21.58
CA TRP A 170 1.10 7.67 20.56
C TRP A 170 0.23 6.52 21.05
N THR A 171 -1.07 6.62 20.82
CA THR A 171 -2.04 5.62 21.28
C THR A 171 -3.06 5.32 20.19
N ILE A 172 -3.62 4.11 20.21
CA ILE A 172 -4.73 3.72 19.34
C ILE A 172 -5.77 2.96 20.15
N LYS A 173 -7.04 3.12 19.80
CA LYS A 173 -8.14 2.36 20.41
C LYS A 173 -8.35 1.06 19.63
N LEU A 174 -8.30 -0.08 20.32
CA LEU A 174 -8.52 -1.41 19.76
C LEU A 174 -9.65 -2.10 20.55
N GLY A 175 -10.88 -2.02 20.02
CA GLY A 175 -12.08 -2.36 20.78
C GLY A 175 -12.23 -1.43 21.98
N ASP A 176 -12.32 -1.98 23.19
CA ASP A 176 -12.39 -1.19 24.43
C ASP A 176 -11.02 -0.79 25.00
N ASP A 177 -9.92 -1.34 24.48
CA ASP A 177 -8.57 -1.06 25.00
C ASP A 177 -7.96 0.17 24.32
N VAL A 178 -7.32 1.02 25.10
CA VAL A 178 -6.39 2.05 24.58
C VAL A 178 -4.98 1.51 24.77
N ILE A 179 -4.26 1.35 23.66
CA ILE A 179 -2.92 0.75 23.65
C ILE A 179 -1.90 1.74 23.12
N GLU A 180 -0.67 1.63 23.61
CA GLU A 180 0.46 2.37 23.07
C GLU A 180 0.73 1.94 21.62
N TYR A 181 0.98 2.92 20.75
CA TYR A 181 1.20 2.71 19.33
C TYR A 181 2.67 2.92 18.97
N SER A 182 3.32 1.87 18.48
CA SER A 182 4.65 1.99 17.90
C SER A 182 4.58 2.53 16.48
N GLN A 183 5.37 3.55 16.17
CA GLN A 183 5.46 4.12 14.81
C GLN A 183 6.07 3.15 13.78
N ASN A 184 6.76 2.10 14.25
CA ASN A 184 7.33 1.07 13.38
C ASN A 184 6.31 0.00 12.96
N PHE A 185 5.13 -0.01 13.57
CA PHE A 185 4.09 -0.97 13.26
C PHE A 185 3.66 -0.87 11.79
N LYS A 186 3.45 -2.02 11.15
CA LYS A 186 2.90 -2.12 9.79
C LYS A 186 1.74 -3.09 9.75
N PHE A 187 0.72 -2.75 8.97
CA PHE A 187 -0.44 -3.60 8.77
C PHE A 187 -0.67 -3.88 7.29
N TYR A 188 -0.92 -5.14 6.96
CA TYR A 188 -1.19 -5.62 5.62
C TYR A 188 -2.53 -6.35 5.61
N VAL A 189 -3.32 -6.17 4.55
CA VAL A 189 -4.56 -6.91 4.36
C VAL A 189 -4.51 -7.63 3.02
N THR A 190 -4.87 -8.92 3.01
CA THR A 190 -5.00 -9.71 1.78
C THR A 190 -6.39 -10.34 1.73
N THR A 191 -7.00 -10.35 0.55
CA THR A 191 -8.26 -11.06 0.28
C THR A 191 -8.10 -12.03 -0.89
N LYS A 192 -8.78 -13.17 -0.81
CA LYS A 192 -8.85 -14.15 -1.91
C LYS A 192 -10.02 -13.88 -2.86
N LEU A 193 -10.89 -12.93 -2.51
CA LEU A 193 -12.05 -12.58 -3.33
C LEU A 193 -11.54 -11.93 -4.62
N SER A 194 -11.85 -12.50 -5.79
CA SER A 194 -11.39 -11.93 -7.06
C SER A 194 -12.09 -10.63 -7.44
N LYS A 195 -13.29 -10.39 -6.90
CA LYS A 195 -14.10 -9.18 -7.15
C LYS A 195 -14.81 -8.75 -5.86
N PRO A 196 -14.07 -8.21 -4.87
CA PRO A 196 -14.66 -7.78 -3.61
C PRO A 196 -15.40 -6.46 -3.77
N HIS A 197 -16.54 -6.34 -3.11
CA HIS A 197 -17.35 -5.12 -3.02
C HIS A 197 -17.18 -4.49 -1.63
N PHE A 198 -16.03 -3.86 -1.41
CA PHE A 198 -15.79 -3.11 -0.18
C PHE A 198 -16.69 -1.87 -0.11
N ALA A 199 -17.18 -1.57 1.10
CA ALA A 199 -17.90 -0.33 1.35
C ALA A 199 -17.02 0.89 1.05
N PRO A 200 -17.59 2.00 0.53
CA PRO A 200 -16.82 3.21 0.22
C PRO A 200 -15.98 3.73 1.40
N GLU A 201 -16.48 3.57 2.62
CA GLU A 201 -15.80 3.94 3.86
C GLU A 201 -14.49 3.18 4.10
N ILE A 202 -14.38 1.94 3.62
CA ILE A 202 -13.15 1.16 3.66
C ILE A 202 -12.22 1.62 2.54
N CYS A 203 -12.75 1.76 1.31
CA CYS A 203 -11.99 2.15 0.13
C CYS A 203 -11.23 3.48 0.29
N VAL A 204 -11.74 4.41 1.11
CA VAL A 204 -11.05 5.68 1.40
C VAL A 204 -9.94 5.52 2.45
N LYS A 205 -10.06 4.56 3.37
CA LYS A 205 -9.11 4.35 4.49
C LYS A 205 -7.86 3.57 4.06
N VAL A 206 -7.99 2.67 3.09
CA VAL A 206 -6.90 1.77 2.64
C VAL A 206 -6.42 2.11 1.23
N THR A 207 -5.22 1.67 0.88
CA THR A 207 -4.76 1.64 -0.53
C THR A 207 -5.08 0.26 -1.08
N MET A 208 -6.05 0.18 -1.99
CA MET A 208 -6.38 -1.08 -2.67
C MET A 208 -5.37 -1.36 -3.79
N LEU A 209 -4.92 -2.62 -3.86
CA LEU A 209 -3.98 -3.14 -4.84
C LEU A 209 -4.58 -4.38 -5.49
N ASN A 210 -4.55 -4.46 -6.82
CA ASN A 210 -4.96 -5.62 -7.60
C ASN A 210 -3.78 -6.47 -8.03
#